data_AF-A0A2R7JW58-F1
#
_entry.id   AF-A0A2R7JW58-F1
#
_cell.length_a   1.000
_cell.length_b   1.000
_cell.length_c   1.000
_cell.angle_alpha   90.00
_cell.angle_beta   90.00
_cell.angle_gamma   90.00
#
_symmetry.space_group_name_H-M   'P 1'
#
loop_
_entity.id
_entity.type
_entity.pdbx_description
1 polymer ?
#
loop_
_entity_poly.entity_id
_entity_poly.type
_entity_poly.pdbx_seq_one_letter_code
_entity_poly.pdbx_strand_id
1 'polypeptide(L)' 'MKARWLLLTPLALIAAAPERTPMHHATGTFEVKMTPEAQGDAPSGGLPTSRMGIAKSFTGGMIGTAAGTMLAAG' A
#
# COMPACT_ATOMS: atom_id res chain seq x y z
N MET A 1 36.96 -50.70 33.37
CA MET A 1 37.08 -50.04 32.05
C MET A 1 35.78 -49.28 31.80
N LYS A 2 35.78 -47.94 31.85
CA LYS A 2 34.56 -47.12 31.71
C LYS A 2 34.59 -46.37 30.38
N ALA A 3 33.66 -46.70 29.49
CA ALA A 3 33.49 -46.07 28.19
C ALA A 3 33.01 -44.62 28.36
N ARG A 4 33.76 -43.67 27.80
CA ARG A 4 33.44 -42.24 27.82
C ARG A 4 32.85 -41.87 26.47
N TRP A 5 31.53 -41.83 26.41
CA TRP A 5 30.77 -41.42 25.24
C TRP A 5 30.89 -39.89 25.08
N LEU A 6 31.44 -39.43 23.96
CA LEU A 6 31.41 -38.01 23.60
C LEU A 6 30.00 -37.67 23.08
N LEU A 7 29.27 -36.84 23.82
CA LEU A 7 28.04 -36.21 23.34
C LEU A 7 28.43 -35.06 22.39
N LEU A 8 28.14 -35.23 21.11
CA LEU A 8 28.20 -34.16 20.12
C LEU A 8 26.91 -33.34 20.26
N THR A 9 26.99 -32.11 20.76
CA THR A 9 25.84 -31.20 20.82
C THR A 9 25.67 -30.52 19.46
N PRO A 10 24.52 -30.63 18.76
CA PRO A 10 24.32 -29.88 17.53
C PRO A 10 24.13 -28.40 17.87
N LEU A 11 24.90 -27.54 17.21
CA LEU A 11 24.73 -26.09 17.25
C LEU A 11 23.45 -25.74 16.47
N ALA A 12 22.41 -25.30 17.17
CA ALA A 12 21.19 -24.83 16.53
C ALA A 12 21.48 -23.55 15.75
N LEU A 13 21.28 -23.57 14.42
CA LEU A 13 21.32 -22.39 13.57
C LEU A 13 20.09 -21.53 13.89
N ILE A 14 20.28 -20.43 14.61
CA ILE A 14 19.24 -19.41 14.78
C ILE A 14 19.10 -18.68 13.45
N ALA A 15 18.02 -18.93 12.71
CA ALA A 15 17.66 -18.12 11.57
C ALA A 15 17.32 -16.69 12.05
N ALA A 16 18.04 -15.69 11.55
CA ALA A 16 17.76 -14.29 11.86
C ALA A 16 16.38 -13.90 11.31
N ALA A 17 15.55 -13.26 12.14
CA ALA A 17 14.27 -12.69 11.70
C ALA A 17 14.52 -11.56 10.68
N PRO A 18 13.63 -11.36 9.69
CA PRO A 18 13.80 -10.30 8.71
C PRO A 18 13.84 -8.93 9.39
N GLU A 19 14.93 -8.19 9.16
CA GLU A 19 15.06 -6.80 9.58
C GLU A 19 14.00 -5.98 8.83
N ARG A 20 13.07 -5.36 9.56
CA ARG A 20 12.09 -4.45 8.95
C ARG A 20 12.81 -3.14 8.67
N THR A 21 12.95 -2.77 7.41
CA THR A 21 13.38 -1.42 7.03
C THR A 21 12.43 -0.40 7.67
N PRO A 22 12.91 0.55 8.48
CA PRO A 22 12.04 1.53 9.09
C PRO A 22 11.38 2.37 8.00
N MET A 23 10.05 2.38 7.98
CA MET A 23 9.28 3.26 7.09
C MET A 23 9.28 4.68 7.62
N HIS A 24 9.39 5.66 6.71
CA HIS A 24 9.15 7.06 7.04
C HIS A 24 7.64 7.33 7.02
N HIS A 25 7.13 7.96 8.08
CA HIS A 25 5.73 8.35 8.22
C HIS A 25 5.62 9.88 8.22
N ALA A 26 4.65 10.40 7.47
CA ALA A 26 4.34 11.83 7.41
C ALA A 26 2.83 12.05 7.42
N THR A 27 2.38 13.15 8.02
CA THR A 27 0.97 13.56 8.08
C THR A 27 0.81 14.98 7.54
N GLY A 28 -0.36 15.28 7.00
CA GLY A 28 -0.65 16.57 6.38
C GLY A 28 -2.08 16.63 5.86
N THR A 29 -2.37 17.68 5.10
CA THR A 29 -3.66 17.90 4.45
C THR A 29 -3.48 17.90 2.94
N PHE A 30 -4.58 17.71 2.22
CA PHE A 30 -4.59 17.88 0.77
C PHE A 30 -5.92 18.48 0.31
N GLU A 31 -5.84 19.26 -0.75
CA GLU A 31 -7.01 19.70 -1.51
C GLU A 31 -7.21 18.78 -2.70
N VAL A 32 -8.47 18.61 -3.11
CA VAL A 32 -8.84 17.78 -4.26
C VAL A 32 -9.83 18.51 -5.15
N LYS A 33 -9.55 18.50 -6.46
CA LYS A 33 -10.49 18.89 -7.50
C LYS A 33 -10.88 17.65 -8.30
N MET A 34 -12.19 17.46 -8.48
CA MET A 34 -12.76 16.37 -9.26
C MET A 34 -13.47 16.93 -10.50
N THR A 35 -13.25 16.31 -11.65
CA THR A 35 -13.86 16.68 -12.93
C THR A 35 -14.52 15.45 -13.54
N PRO A 36 -15.84 15.49 -13.83
CA PRO A 36 -16.48 14.40 -14.55
C PRO A 36 -15.82 14.11 -15.89
N GLU A 37 -15.57 12.83 -16.17
CA GLU A 37 -15.07 12.37 -17.46
C GLU A 37 -16.19 11.65 -18.23
N ALA A 38 -16.03 11.58 -19.56
CA ALA A 38 -16.96 10.84 -20.40
C ALA A 38 -16.96 9.35 -20.05
N GLN A 39 -18.16 8.78 -19.98
CA GLN A 39 -18.40 7.36 -19.78
C GLN A 39 -19.69 6.95 -20.50
N GLY A 40 -19.80 5.66 -20.82
CA GLY A 40 -21.02 5.09 -21.39
C GLY A 40 -22.06 4.82 -20.32
N ASP A 41 -23.30 4.63 -20.78
CA ASP A 41 -24.38 4.17 -19.91
C ASP A 41 -24.14 2.75 -19.40
N ALA A 42 -24.75 2.43 -18.26
CA ALA A 42 -24.77 1.07 -17.78
C ALA A 42 -25.51 0.16 -18.79
N PRO A 43 -25.01 -1.06 -19.05
CA PRO A 43 -25.77 -2.07 -19.78
C PRO A 43 -27.12 -2.34 -19.10
N SER A 44 -28.08 -2.91 -19.84
CA SER A 44 -29.38 -3.29 -19.28
C SER A 44 -29.22 -4.22 -18.07
N GLY A 45 -29.74 -3.82 -16.91
CA GLY A 45 -29.60 -4.55 -15.65
C GLY A 45 -28.23 -4.38 -14.96
N GLY A 46 -27.33 -3.56 -15.50
CA GLY A 46 -26.04 -3.23 -14.93
C GLY A 46 -26.11 -2.07 -13.93
N LEU A 47 -25.09 -1.97 -13.06
CA LEU A 47 -24.93 -0.86 -12.13
C LEU A 47 -24.33 0.37 -12.84
N PRO A 48 -24.85 1.58 -12.58
CA PRO A 48 -24.20 2.82 -13.00
C PRO A 48 -22.78 2.90 -12.47
N THR A 49 -21.85 3.33 -13.33
CA THR A 49 -20.48 3.64 -12.93
C THR A 49 -20.21 5.13 -13.10
N SER A 50 -19.11 5.61 -12.53
CA SER A 50 -18.62 6.97 -12.68
C SER A 50 -17.11 6.99 -12.92
N ARG A 51 -16.66 7.87 -13.81
CA ARG A 51 -15.25 8.18 -14.04
C ARG A 51 -15.00 9.67 -13.80
N MET A 52 -14.01 9.96 -12.95
CA MET A 52 -13.67 11.32 -12.53
C MET A 52 -12.17 11.56 -12.68
N GLY A 53 -11.78 12.64 -13.35
CA GLY A 53 -10.42 13.16 -13.34
C GLY A 53 -10.16 13.85 -12.01
N ILE A 54 -8.98 13.61 -11.44
CA ILE A 54 -8.60 14.10 -10.12
C ILE A 54 -7.28 14.85 -10.20
N ALA A 55 -7.25 16.04 -9.58
CA ALA A 55 -6.03 16.77 -9.27
C ALA A 55 -5.95 16.99 -7.75
N LYS A 56 -4.78 16.77 -7.15
CA LYS A 56 -4.51 16.94 -5.72
C LYS A 56 -3.33 17.87 -5.48
N SER A 57 -3.41 18.65 -4.41
CA SER A 57 -2.33 19.47 -3.87
C SER A 57 -2.12 19.10 -2.40
N PHE A 58 -0.93 18.65 -2.02
CA PHE A 58 -0.57 18.20 -0.67
C PHE A 58 0.23 19.27 0.07
N THR A 59 -0.06 19.44 1.36
CA THR A 59 0.68 20.33 2.27
C THR A 59 0.91 19.67 3.64
N GLY A 60 1.97 20.07 4.35
CA GLY A 60 2.37 19.50 5.64
C GLY A 60 3.60 18.62 5.51
N GLY A 61 3.56 17.39 6.06
CA GLY A 61 4.66 16.43 6.00
C GLY A 61 5.01 15.92 4.60
N MET A 62 4.19 16.24 3.60
CA MET A 62 4.49 16.09 2.18
C MET A 62 4.00 17.34 1.44
N ILE A 63 4.83 17.86 0.54
CA ILE A 63 4.48 18.98 -0.34
C ILE A 63 4.60 18.50 -1.77
N GLY A 64 3.53 18.66 -2.55
CA GLY A 64 3.53 18.25 -3.95
C GLY A 64 2.15 18.23 -4.58
N THR A 65 2.09 17.77 -5.82
CA THR A 65 0.86 17.65 -6.60
C THR A 65 0.72 16.26 -7.19
N ALA A 66 -0.51 15.78 -7.39
CA ALA A 66 -0.78 14.55 -8.13
C ALA A 66 -1.97 14.73 -9.07
N ALA A 67 -1.96 13.98 -10.17
CA ALA A 67 -3.08 13.89 -11.10
C ALA A 67 -3.38 12.41 -11.37
N GLY A 68 -4.64 12.09 -11.65
CA GLY A 68 -5.06 10.73 -12.01
C GLY A 68 -6.55 10.63 -12.27
N THR A 69 -7.03 9.40 -12.39
CA THR A 69 -8.44 9.08 -12.65
C THR A 69 -8.98 8.20 -11.53
N MET A 70 -10.21 8.46 -11.12
CA MET A 70 -10.98 7.65 -10.18
C MET A 70 -12.12 6.94 -10.92
N LEU A 71 -12.33 5.68 -10.55
CA LEU A 71 -13.45 4.85 -10.97
C LEU A 71 -14.32 4.55 -9.75
N ALA A 72 -15.63 4.70 -9.88
CA ALA A 72 -16.58 4.40 -8.80
C ALA A 72 -17.84 3.71 -9.36
N ALA A 73 -18.46 2.89 -8.51
CA ALA A 73 -19.72 2.19 -8.75
C ALA A 73 -20.54 2.21 -7.45
N GLY A 74 -21.87 2.27 -7.57
CA GLY A 74 -22.80 2.35 -6.44
C GLY A 74 -24.15 1.74 -6.77
#